data_AF-A0A1N7E770-F1
#
_entry.id   AF-A0A1N7E770-F1
#
_cell.length_a   1.000
_cell.length_b   1.000
_cell.length_c   1.000
_cell.angle_alpha   90.00
_cell.angle_beta   90.00
_cell.angle_gamma   90.00
#
_symmetry.space_group_name_H-M   'P 1'
#
loop_
_entity.id
_entity.type
_entity.pdbx_description
1 polymer ?
#
loop_
_entity_poly.entity_id
_entity_poly.type
_entity_poly.pdbx_seq_one_letter_code
_entity_poly.pdbx_strand_id
1 'polypeptide(L)' 'MAETEANPESESDVVFDRETLLDISVNIVPMVILLFFIVLFVVWTPWSGEPLISAMSHLLTIIPFVLLGLLTWIAAHYVR' A
#
# COMPACT_ATOMS: atom_id res chain seq x y z
N MET A 1 -39.29 29.32 -3.34
CA MET A 1 -38.51 28.28 -2.65
C MET A 1 -37.95 27.41 -3.76
N ALA A 2 -36.73 27.71 -4.20
CA ALA A 2 -36.08 26.91 -5.25
C ALA A 2 -35.57 25.64 -4.58
N GLU A 3 -36.10 24.50 -4.97
CA GLU A 3 -35.56 23.20 -4.59
C GLU A 3 -34.15 23.15 -5.16
N THR A 4 -33.15 23.10 -4.28
CA THR A 4 -31.79 22.71 -4.64
C THR A 4 -31.86 21.27 -5.09
N GLU A 5 -32.03 21.06 -6.38
CA GLU A 5 -31.96 19.75 -7.03
C GLU A 5 -30.57 19.18 -6.72
N ALA A 6 -30.50 18.25 -5.77
CA ALA A 6 -29.29 17.49 -5.49
C ALA A 6 -28.91 16.78 -6.79
N ASN A 7 -27.78 17.17 -7.38
CA ASN A 7 -27.24 16.52 -8.57
C ASN A 7 -26.70 15.14 -8.15
N PRO A 8 -27.33 14.02 -8.54
CA PRO A 8 -26.93 12.69 -8.09
C PRO A 8 -25.50 12.33 -8.53
N GLU A 9 -24.97 12.99 -9.56
CA GLU A 9 -23.59 12.79 -10.04
C GLU A 9 -22.54 13.33 -9.06
N SER A 10 -22.88 14.35 -8.26
CA SER A 10 -21.95 14.92 -7.27
C SER A 10 -21.75 14.04 -6.04
N GLU A 11 -22.70 13.16 -5.73
CA GLU A 11 -22.60 12.22 -4.61
C GLU A 11 -21.75 10.99 -4.97
N SER A 12 -21.90 10.45 -6.18
CA SER A 12 -21.12 9.28 -6.64
C SER A 12 -19.62 9.58 -6.74
N ASP A 13 -19.25 10.75 -7.26
CA ASP A 13 -17.85 11.15 -7.41
C ASP A 13 -17.15 11.28 -6.06
N VAL A 14 -17.85 11.80 -5.04
CA VAL A 14 -17.33 11.97 -3.68
C VAL A 14 -17.19 10.63 -2.95
N VAL A 15 -18.07 9.66 -3.21
CA VAL A 15 -17.94 8.31 -2.64
C VAL A 15 -16.75 7.58 -3.27
N PHE A 16 -16.61 7.65 -4.60
CA PHE A 16 -15.52 7.00 -5.33
C PHE A 16 -14.13 7.51 -4.93
N ASP A 17 -13.98 8.83 -4.75
CA ASP A 17 -12.72 9.45 -4.27
C ASP A 17 -12.35 8.96 -2.86
N ARG A 18 -13.33 8.86 -1.95
CA ARG A 18 -13.08 8.37 -0.58
C ARG A 18 -12.68 6.90 -0.54
N GLU A 19 -13.34 6.04 -1.31
CA GLU A 19 -13.00 4.61 -1.36
C GLU A 19 -11.59 4.40 -1.94
N THR A 20 -11.26 5.12 -3.00
CA THR A 20 -9.92 5.08 -3.62
C THR A 20 -8.83 5.55 -2.65
N LEU A 21 -9.07 6.66 -1.94
CA LEU A 21 -8.15 7.16 -0.93
C LEU A 21 -8.02 6.22 0.27
N LEU A 22 -9.11 5.56 0.67
CA LEU A 22 -9.11 4.55 1.73
C LEU A 22 -8.22 3.37 1.34
N ASP A 23 -8.38 2.82 0.13
CA ASP A 23 -7.61 1.68 -0.35
C ASP A 23 -6.10 1.96 -0.39
N ILE A 24 -5.72 3.14 -0.90
CA ILE A 24 -4.32 3.57 -0.92
C ILE A 24 -3.79 3.71 0.52
N SER A 25 -4.56 4.31 1.43
CA SER A 25 -4.14 4.47 2.83
C SER A 25 -3.94 3.13 3.55
N VAL A 26 -4.82 2.16 3.31
CA VAL A 26 -4.76 0.81 3.89
C VAL A 26 -3.52 0.06 3.37
N ASN A 27 -3.11 0.28 2.12
CA ASN A 27 -1.91 -0.33 1.55
C ASN A 27 -0.59 0.32 2.00
N ILE A 28 -0.60 1.61 2.37
CA ILE A 28 0.59 2.31 2.87
C ILE A 28 1.07 1.73 4.21
N VAL A 29 0.15 1.35 5.10
CA VAL A 29 0.52 0.84 6.43
C VAL A 29 1.39 -0.44 6.34
N PRO A 30 0.99 -1.50 5.59
CA PRO A 30 1.84 -2.65 5.32
C PRO A 30 3.18 -2.28 4.68
N MET A 31 3.22 -1.34 3.72
CA MET A 31 4.47 -0.93 3.07
C MET A 31 5.47 -0.33 4.06
N VAL A 32 5.01 0.51 4.99
CA VAL A 32 5.87 1.11 6.03
C VAL A 32 6.44 0.04 6.96
N ILE A 33 5.61 -0.93 7.38
CA ILE A 33 6.05 -2.04 8.24
C ILE A 33 7.09 -2.89 7.51
N LEU A 34 6.86 -3.24 6.25
CA LEU A 34 7.81 -4.01 5.45
C LEU A 34 9.12 -3.25 5.24
N LEU A 35 9.07 -1.96 4.93
CA LEU A 35 10.26 -1.12 4.79
C LEU A 35 11.08 -1.10 6.08
N PHE A 36 10.43 -0.97 7.23
CA PHE A 36 11.08 -1.04 8.52
C PHE A 36 11.84 -2.36 8.71
N PHE A 37 11.21 -3.51 8.42
CA PHE A 37 11.86 -4.81 8.57
C PHE A 37 12.97 -5.06 7.55
N ILE A 38 12.83 -4.58 6.31
CA ILE A 38 13.90 -4.62 5.30
C ILE A 38 15.13 -3.89 5.84
N VAL A 39 14.96 -2.65 6.30
CA VAL A 39 16.06 -1.86 6.87
C VAL A 39 16.64 -2.53 8.10
N LEU A 40 15.79 -3.04 9.00
CA LEU A 40 16.22 -3.76 10.19
C LEU A 40 17.10 -4.96 9.82
N PHE A 41 16.68 -5.81 8.89
CA PHE A 41 17.42 -7.03 8.54
C PHE A 41 18.71 -6.78 7.76
N VAL A 42 18.76 -5.67 7.01
CA VAL A 42 19.99 -5.21 6.36
C VAL A 42 21.00 -4.69 7.38
N VAL A 43 20.56 -3.94 8.39
CA VAL A 43 21.45 -3.36 9.43
C VAL A 43 21.82 -4.38 10.49
N TRP A 44 20.86 -5.21 10.91
CA TRP A 44 21.00 -6.21 11.95
C TRP A 44 20.36 -7.52 11.49
N THR A 45 21.20 -8.45 11.04
CA THR A 45 20.76 -9.79 10.62
C THR A 45 20.83 -10.77 11.80
N PRO A 46 19.71 -11.21 12.38
CA PRO A 46 19.71 -12.10 13.55
C PRO A 46 20.08 -13.56 13.22
N TRP A 47 20.04 -13.97 11.95
CA TRP A 47 20.35 -15.32 11.46
C TRP A 47 21.72 -15.38 10.76
N SER A 48 22.72 -14.69 11.31
CA SER A 48 24.07 -14.66 10.75
C SER A 48 24.67 -16.07 10.65
N GLY A 49 25.02 -16.51 9.43
CA GLY A 49 25.63 -17.82 9.15
C GLY A 49 24.75 -18.80 8.38
N GLU A 50 23.44 -18.51 8.26
CA GLU A 50 22.48 -19.35 7.53
C GLU A 50 21.98 -18.64 6.25
N PRO A 51 22.63 -18.84 5.09
CA PRO A 51 22.37 -18.05 3.88
C PRO A 51 20.95 -18.26 3.35
N LEU A 52 20.40 -19.47 3.48
CA LEU A 52 19.03 -19.77 3.05
C LEU A 52 18.01 -18.96 3.87
N ILE A 53 18.16 -18.93 5.19
CA ILE A 53 17.23 -18.23 6.09
C ILE A 53 17.27 -16.73 5.82
N SER A 54 18.48 -16.17 5.67
CA SER A 54 18.65 -14.75 5.34
C SER A 54 18.04 -14.39 3.96
N ALA A 55 18.22 -15.24 2.96
CA ALA A 55 17.61 -15.03 1.65
C ALA A 55 16.09 -15.10 1.72
N MET A 56 15.53 -16.07 2.46
CA MET A 56 14.09 -16.20 2.66
C MET A 56 13.50 -15.00 3.40
N SER A 57 14.15 -14.49 4.46
CA SER A 57 13.65 -13.33 5.19
C SER A 57 13.55 -12.10 4.28
N HIS A 58 14.57 -11.87 3.45
CA HIS A 58 14.57 -10.76 2.49
C HIS A 58 13.55 -10.96 1.36
N LEU A 59 13.40 -12.17 0.83
CA LEU A 59 12.38 -12.47 -0.19
C LEU A 59 10.97 -12.23 0.35
N LEU A 60 10.69 -12.72 1.57
CA LEU A 60 9.39 -12.57 2.23
C LEU A 60 9.08 -11.12 2.61
N THR A 61 10.06 -10.23 2.69
CA THR A 61 9.80 -8.79 2.94
C THR A 61 9.80 -7.96 1.66
N ILE A 62 10.76 -8.17 0.76
CA ILE A 62 10.96 -7.36 -0.45
C ILE A 62 9.88 -7.65 -1.49
N ILE A 63 9.54 -8.91 -1.73
CA ILE A 63 8.51 -9.26 -2.73
C ILE A 63 7.17 -8.59 -2.41
N PRO A 64 6.57 -8.79 -1.22
CA PRO A 64 5.30 -8.15 -0.92
C PRO A 64 5.41 -6.63 -0.88
N PHE A 65 6.55 -6.05 -0.48
CA PHE A 65 6.76 -4.61 -0.52
C PHE A 65 6.67 -4.06 -1.95
N VAL A 66 7.35 -4.70 -2.90
CA VAL A 66 7.33 -4.30 -4.31
C VAL A 66 5.96 -4.54 -4.93
N LEU A 67 5.32 -5.68 -4.66
CA LEU A 67 3.99 -5.99 -5.18
C LEU A 67 2.93 -5.01 -4.66
N LEU A 68 2.93 -4.72 -3.36
CA LEU A 68 2.02 -3.73 -2.76
C LEU A 68 2.27 -2.33 -3.28
N GLY A 69 3.53 -1.92 -3.43
CA GLY A 69 3.89 -0.64 -4.03
C GLY A 69 3.40 -0.52 -5.48
N LEU A 70 3.55 -1.60 -6.27
CA LEU A 70 3.03 -1.67 -7.63
C LEU A 70 1.50 -1.58 -7.65
N LEU A 71 0.79 -2.37 -6.84
CA LEU A 71 -0.67 -2.33 -6.75
C LEU A 71 -1.17 -0.93 -6.31
N THR A 72 -0.51 -0.32 -5.33
CA THR A 72 -0.84 1.02 -4.85
C THR A 72 -0.62 2.08 -5.94
N TRP A 73 0.47 1.97 -6.70
CA TRP A 73 0.75 2.87 -7.81
C TRP A 73 -0.27 2.70 -8.95
N ILE A 74 -0.62 1.47 -9.30
CA ILE A 74 -1.67 1.17 -10.29
C ILE A 74 -3.00 1.76 -9.82
N ALA A 75 -3.39 1.54 -8.55
CA ALA A 75 -4.62 2.11 -8.00
C ALA A 75 -4.62 3.65 -8.09
N ALA A 76 -3.53 4.30 -7.69
CA ALA A 76 -3.42 5.76 -7.76
C ALA A 76 -3.43 6.32 -9.19
N HIS A 77 -2.93 5.57 -10.17
CA HIS A 77 -2.82 6.02 -11.56
C HIS A 77 -4.06 5.72 -12.42
N TYR A 78 -4.73 4.58 -12.18
CA TYR A 78 -5.84 4.10 -13.00
C TYR A 78 -7.23 4.41 -12.43
N VAL A 79 -7.34 4.67 -11.12
CA VAL A 79 -8.61 4.99 -10.44
C VAL A 79 -8.84 6.51 -10.38
N ARG A 80 -8.05 7.29 -11.13
CA ARG A 80 -8.24 8.73 -11.34
C ARG A 80 -8.84 8.97 -12.73
#